data_AF-A0A646KN13-F1
#
_entry.id   AF-A0A646KN13-F1
#
_cell.length_a   1.000
_cell.length_b   1.000
_cell.length_c   1.000
_cell.angle_alpha   90.00
_cell.angle_beta   90.00
_cell.angle_gamma   90.00
#
_symmetry.space_group_name_H-M   'P 1'
#
loop_
_entity.id
_entity.type
_entity.pdbx_description
1 polymer ?
#
loop_
_entity_poly.entity_id
_entity_poly.type
_entity_poly.pdbx_seq_one_letter_code
_entity_poly.pdbx_strand_id
1 'polypeptide(L)'
;MGEQGQRLLQHLVPECPHCAHRHRFALLIGPDNEPLLFAGTQEVPVQLVCPETRQSFEGRITIGSNEQFLRIADPFAADHSFAAAEADPELAEWIRSSRQTSTEYCKTMLTASSAGVPVHFAVLQYLDISGRTGGWTTRAAALPALLYVLAAAAFALAQRPRLVQLADTSAAAFATLRRTTLRRIDRLARWGTTLFLLGSVGAFLVFAILLGR
;
A
#
# COMPACT_ATOMS: atom_id res chain seq x y z
N MET A 1 7.93 24.56 -31.39
CA MET A 1 8.31 23.21 -31.87
C MET A 1 9.03 22.54 -30.70
N GLY A 2 8.37 21.97 -29.70
CA GLY A 2 7.54 20.77 -29.77
C GLY A 2 8.29 19.60 -29.10
N GLU A 3 8.71 19.73 -27.84
CA GLU A 3 9.33 18.66 -27.01
C GLU A 3 8.33 17.56 -26.62
N GLN A 4 7.34 17.28 -27.47
CA GLN A 4 6.26 16.36 -27.18
C GLN A 4 6.73 14.94 -27.54
N GLY A 5 7.24 14.22 -26.54
CA GLY A 5 7.58 12.79 -26.66
C GLY A 5 8.85 12.36 -25.95
N GLN A 6 9.66 13.29 -25.44
CA GLN A 6 10.85 12.91 -24.68
C GLN A 6 10.48 12.54 -23.24
N ARG A 7 11.04 11.42 -22.74
CA ARG A 7 10.89 11.01 -21.34
C ARG A 7 12.25 10.74 -20.70
N LEU A 8 12.34 11.04 -19.41
CA LEU A 8 13.51 10.74 -18.60
C LEU A 8 13.37 9.33 -18.01
N LEU A 9 14.33 8.45 -18.33
CA LEU A 9 14.47 7.13 -17.73
C LEU A 9 15.61 7.14 -16.72
N GLN A 10 15.34 6.63 -15.52
CA GLN A 10 16.38 6.48 -14.50
C GLN A 10 16.96 5.08 -14.56
N HIS A 11 18.26 4.98 -14.88
CA HIS A 11 18.98 3.73 -14.90
C HIS A 11 19.90 3.63 -13.69
N LEU A 12 19.85 2.49 -13.00
CA LEU A 12 20.62 2.23 -11.80
C LEU A 12 21.65 1.14 -12.09
N VAL A 13 22.93 1.47 -11.90
CA VAL A 13 24.04 0.52 -11.94
C VAL A 13 24.35 0.10 -10.50
N PRO A 14 24.01 -1.14 -10.08
CA PRO A 14 24.14 -1.57 -8.69
C PRO A 14 25.59 -1.60 -8.21
N GLU A 15 26.53 -1.99 -9.08
CA GLU A 15 27.95 -2.08 -8.80
C GLU A 15 28.72 -1.60 -10.02
N CYS A 16 29.42 -0.47 -9.90
CA CYS A 16 30.25 0.07 -10.99
C CYS A 16 31.52 -0.78 -11.14
N PRO A 17 31.91 -1.19 -12.36
CA PRO A 17 33.11 -1.98 -12.59
C PRO A 17 34.41 -1.25 -12.20
N HIS A 18 34.37 0.07 -12.05
CA HIS A 18 35.55 0.90 -11.80
C HIS A 18 35.74 1.32 -10.34
N CYS A 19 34.67 1.56 -9.59
CA CYS A 19 34.76 2.00 -8.18
C CYS A 19 33.96 1.13 -7.20
N ALA A 20 33.29 0.08 -7.66
CA ALA A 20 32.42 -0.79 -6.85
C ALA A 20 31.28 -0.05 -6.10
N HIS A 21 31.06 1.23 -6.37
CA HIS A 21 29.95 1.99 -5.83
C HIS A 21 28.73 1.94 -6.76
N ARG A 22 27.57 2.22 -6.17
CA ARG A 22 26.29 2.27 -6.86
C ARG A 22 26.10 3.63 -7.51
N HIS A 23 25.78 3.66 -8.80
CA HIS A 23 25.55 4.89 -9.54
C HIS A 23 24.15 4.95 -10.15
N ARG A 24 23.64 6.17 -10.31
CA ARG A 24 22.35 6.45 -10.94
C ARG A 24 22.54 7.43 -12.08
N PHE A 25 22.04 7.06 -13.25
CA PHE A 25 22.11 7.85 -14.47
C PHE A 25 20.70 8.25 -14.92
N ALA A 26 20.55 9.49 -15.36
CA ALA A 26 19.34 9.96 -16.01
C ALA A 26 19.55 9.91 -17.53
N LEU A 27 18.72 9.14 -18.21
CA LEU A 27 18.81 8.89 -19.64
C LEU A 27 17.61 9.55 -20.32
N LEU A 28 17.88 10.36 -21.34
CA LEU A 28 16.83 10.99 -22.12
C LEU A 28 16.47 10.06 -23.29
N ILE A 29 15.22 9.66 -23.34
CA ILE A 29 14.67 8.76 -24.36
C ILE A 29 13.66 9.55 -25.19
N GLY A 30 13.74 9.42 -26.51
CA GLY A 30 12.81 10.05 -27.44
C GLY A 30 12.05 9.02 -28.27
N PRO A 31 10.99 9.45 -28.97
CA PRO A 31 10.33 8.60 -29.95
C PRO A 31 11.32 8.28 -31.08
N ASP A 32 11.31 7.02 -31.52
CA ASP A 32 11.93 6.65 -32.78
C ASP A 32 10.95 6.95 -33.93
N ASN A 33 11.45 7.53 -35.02
CA ASN A 33 10.61 7.93 -36.16
C ASN A 33 10.41 6.78 -37.16
N GLU A 34 10.95 5.60 -36.89
CA GLU A 34 10.76 4.43 -37.75
C GLU A 34 9.40 3.73 -37.50
N PRO A 35 8.65 3.39 -38.56
CA PRO A 35 7.38 2.68 -38.43
C PRO A 35 7.63 1.25 -37.98
N LEU A 36 7.28 0.94 -36.73
CA LEU A 36 7.42 -0.40 -36.17
C LEU A 36 6.22 -1.28 -36.51
N LEU A 37 6.51 -2.44 -37.09
CA LEU A 37 5.53 -3.50 -37.35
C LEU A 37 5.16 -4.30 -36.09
N PHE A 38 5.95 -4.23 -35.01
CA PHE A 38 5.71 -4.97 -33.76
C PHE A 38 6.09 -4.14 -32.53
N ALA A 39 5.19 -4.13 -31.53
CA ALA A 39 5.47 -3.52 -30.22
C ALA A 39 6.25 -4.52 -29.35
N GLY A 40 7.44 -4.14 -28.89
CA GLY A 40 8.29 -4.93 -28.01
C GLY A 40 9.17 -4.06 -27.12
N THR A 41 10.05 -4.71 -26.36
CA THR A 41 11.14 -4.06 -25.63
C THR A 41 12.46 -4.53 -26.19
N GLN A 42 13.43 -3.64 -26.34
CA GLN A 42 14.76 -3.95 -26.83
C GLN A 42 15.84 -3.55 -25.82
N GLU A 43 16.90 -4.36 -25.73
CA GLU A 43 18.09 -4.01 -24.96
C GLU A 43 19.03 -3.20 -25.85
N VAL A 44 19.33 -1.97 -25.43
CA VAL A 44 20.25 -1.06 -26.13
C VAL A 44 21.50 -0.87 -25.27
N PRO A 45 22.70 -1.06 -25.84
CA PRO A 45 23.94 -0.73 -25.16
C PRO A 45 24.10 0.79 -25.04
N VAL A 46 24.47 1.26 -23.86
CA VAL A 46 24.73 2.68 -23.59
C VAL A 46 26.10 2.85 -22.95
N GLN A 47 26.85 3.83 -23.43
CA GLN A 47 28.16 4.16 -22.86
C GLN A 47 27.97 5.07 -21.65
N LEU A 48 28.30 4.58 -20.46
CA LEU A 48 28.21 5.31 -19.20
C LEU A 48 29.62 5.72 -18.75
N VAL A 49 29.72 6.82 -17.99
CA VAL A 49 30.99 7.29 -17.42
C VAL A 49 30.90 7.24 -15.91
N CYS A 50 31.85 6.58 -15.24
CA CYS A 50 31.90 6.58 -13.78
C CYS A 50 32.14 8.01 -13.27
N PRO A 51 31.28 8.54 -12.37
CA PRO A 51 31.43 9.91 -11.87
C PRO A 51 32.70 10.10 -11.03
N GLU A 52 33.19 9.04 -10.38
CA GLU A 52 34.35 9.10 -9.51
C GLU A 52 35.66 8.93 -10.28
N THR A 53 35.77 7.89 -11.11
CA THR A 53 37.02 7.57 -11.83
C THR A 53 37.10 8.20 -13.21
N ARG A 54 35.98 8.74 -13.72
CA ARG A 54 35.83 9.26 -15.09
C ARG A 54 36.13 8.24 -16.19
N GLN A 55 36.18 6.95 -15.86
CA GLN A 55 36.37 5.88 -16.84
C GLN A 55 35.03 5.47 -17.44
N SER A 56 34.99 5.29 -18.76
CA SER A 56 33.80 4.82 -19.46
C SER A 56 33.61 3.32 -19.29
N PHE A 57 32.36 2.86 -19.29
CA PHE A 57 31.98 1.45 -19.33
C PHE A 57 30.66 1.29 -20.10
N GLU A 58 30.39 0.08 -20.57
CA GLU A 58 29.16 -0.24 -21.30
C GLU A 58 28.09 -0.76 -20.34
N GLY A 59 26.91 -0.14 -20.36
CA GLY A 59 25.70 -0.60 -19.67
C GLY A 59 24.64 -1.05 -20.66
N ARG A 60 23.66 -1.84 -20.21
CA ARG A 60 22.51 -2.23 -21.02
C ARG A 60 21.23 -1.66 -20.43
N ILE A 61 20.40 -1.06 -21.27
CA ILE A 61 19.09 -0.53 -20.88
C ILE A 61 17.99 -1.17 -21.70
N THR A 62 16.85 -1.41 -21.07
CA THR A 62 15.65 -1.88 -21.77
C THR A 62 14.76 -0.69 -22.10
N ILE A 63 14.54 -0.44 -23.38
CA ILE A 63 13.67 0.64 -23.88
C ILE A 63 12.55 0.05 -24.75
N GLY A 64 11.47 0.80 -24.96
CA GLY A 64 10.43 0.40 -25.91
C GLY A 64 11.00 0.30 -27.33
N SER A 65 10.45 -0.59 -28.17
CA SER A 65 10.88 -0.68 -29.57
C SER A 65 10.70 0.65 -30.33
N ASN A 66 9.72 1.46 -29.92
CA ASN A 66 9.40 2.80 -30.48
C ASN A 66 10.16 3.95 -29.82
N GLU A 67 11.23 3.62 -29.11
CA GLU A 67 11.99 4.57 -28.34
C GLU A 67 13.47 4.45 -28.69
N GLN A 68 14.12 5.60 -28.84
CA GLN A 68 15.55 5.72 -29.07
C GLN A 68 16.22 6.42 -27.89
N PHE A 69 17.39 5.91 -27.51
CA PHE A 69 18.26 6.59 -26.55
C PHE A 69 18.86 7.83 -27.21
N LEU A 70 18.58 9.02 -26.67
CA LEU A 70 19.07 10.28 -27.24
C LEU A 70 20.41 10.67 -26.64
N ARG A 71 20.46 10.81 -25.30
CA ARG A 71 21.66 11.23 -24.57
C ARG A 71 21.53 10.95 -23.08
N ILE A 72 22.67 10.94 -22.40
CA ILE A 72 22.72 11.07 -20.94
C ILE A 72 22.35 12.52 -20.62
N ALA A 73 21.35 12.72 -19.77
CA ALA A 73 21.06 14.05 -19.24
C ALA A 73 22.21 14.44 -18.30
N ASP A 74 22.78 15.64 -18.47
CA ASP A 74 24.00 16.08 -17.80
C ASP A 74 24.00 15.72 -16.30
N PRO A 75 24.99 14.96 -15.81
CA PRO A 75 25.06 14.59 -14.39
C PRO A 75 25.22 15.82 -13.49
N PHE A 76 25.75 16.94 -14.01
CA PHE A 76 25.93 18.20 -13.29
C PHE A 76 24.75 19.18 -13.41
N ALA A 77 23.89 19.04 -14.42
CA ALA A 77 22.60 19.74 -14.46
C ALA A 77 21.54 19.01 -13.61
N ALA A 78 21.75 17.72 -13.34
CA ALA A 78 20.97 16.94 -12.38
C ALA A 78 21.35 17.23 -10.91
N ASP A 79 22.45 17.96 -10.66
CA ASP A 79 22.94 18.29 -9.32
C ASP A 79 22.21 19.48 -8.65
N HIS A 80 21.22 20.06 -9.34
CA HIS A 80 20.35 21.11 -8.78
C HIS A 80 18.85 20.82 -8.88
N SER A 81 18.43 19.57 -9.14
CA SER A 81 16.99 19.23 -9.07
C SER A 81 16.69 17.88 -8.41
N PHE A 82 17.60 17.33 -7.63
CA PHE A 82 17.26 16.34 -6.62
C PHE A 82 18.05 16.59 -5.33
N ALA A 83 17.91 17.81 -4.78
CA ALA A 83 17.59 17.87 -3.35
C ALA A 83 16.50 16.81 -3.16
N ALA A 84 16.72 15.84 -2.25
CA ALA A 84 15.72 14.88 -1.83
C ALA A 84 14.35 15.51 -2.04
N ALA A 85 13.62 15.10 -3.10
CA ALA A 85 12.41 15.80 -3.54
C ALA A 85 11.68 16.06 -2.24
N GLU A 86 11.71 17.34 -1.80
CA GLU A 86 11.26 17.74 -0.48
C GLU A 86 9.89 17.12 -0.46
N ALA A 87 9.72 16.05 0.34
CA ALA A 87 8.56 15.20 0.21
C ALA A 87 7.43 16.18 0.31
N ASP A 88 6.73 16.42 -0.82
CA ASP A 88 5.92 17.61 -1.03
C ASP A 88 5.19 17.84 0.29
N PRO A 89 5.39 18.98 0.98
CA PRO A 89 4.91 19.12 2.35
C PRO A 89 3.44 18.69 2.47
N GLU A 90 2.66 18.85 1.39
CA GLU A 90 1.33 18.27 1.23
C GLU A 90 1.32 16.74 1.17
N LEU A 91 2.14 16.09 0.33
CA LEU A 91 2.31 14.63 0.30
C LEU A 91 2.78 14.07 1.64
N ALA A 92 3.76 14.69 2.30
CA ALA A 92 4.27 14.27 3.61
C ALA A 92 3.20 14.41 4.70
N GLU A 93 2.40 15.48 4.65
CA GLU A 93 1.26 15.67 5.54
C GLU A 93 0.13 14.67 5.24
N TRP A 94 -0.20 14.43 3.97
CA TRP A 94 -1.17 13.43 3.54
C TRP A 94 -0.79 12.01 3.99
N ILE A 95 0.50 11.72 3.91
CA ILE A 95 1.13 10.50 4.39
C ILE A 95 0.98 10.33 5.90
N ARG A 96 1.15 11.40 6.67
CA ARG A 96 1.04 11.43 8.13
C ARG A 96 -0.43 11.31 8.55
N SER A 97 -1.29 12.11 7.94
CA SER A 97 -2.73 12.13 8.19
C SER A 97 -3.37 10.78 7.85
N SER A 98 -3.02 10.14 6.74
CA SER A 98 -3.52 8.81 6.36
C SER A 98 -3.31 7.76 7.47
N ARG A 99 -2.13 7.76 8.12
CA ARG A 99 -1.86 6.83 9.22
C ARG A 99 -2.71 7.17 10.44
N GLN A 100 -2.81 8.44 10.81
CA GLN A 100 -3.63 8.88 11.93
C GLN A 100 -5.10 8.54 11.70
N THR A 101 -5.65 8.88 10.53
CA THR A 101 -7.02 8.54 10.12
C THR A 101 -7.28 7.05 10.18
N SER A 102 -6.36 6.20 9.66
CA SER A 102 -6.53 4.75 9.73
C SER A 102 -6.53 4.23 11.17
N THR A 103 -5.74 4.85 12.06
CA THR A 103 -5.65 4.46 13.47
C THR A 103 -6.93 4.88 14.21
N GLU A 104 -7.39 6.10 14.01
CA GLU A 104 -8.65 6.59 14.58
C GLU A 104 -9.84 5.78 14.09
N TYR A 105 -9.92 5.48 12.80
CA TYR A 105 -10.95 4.57 12.25
C TYR A 105 -10.94 3.21 12.95
N CYS A 106 -9.78 2.57 13.09
CA CYS A 106 -9.65 1.29 13.78
C CYS A 106 -10.05 1.39 15.26
N LYS A 107 -9.81 2.52 15.95
CA LYS A 107 -10.25 2.72 17.33
C LYS A 107 -11.77 2.85 17.41
N THR A 108 -12.36 3.71 16.58
CA THR A 108 -13.82 3.87 16.51
C THR A 108 -14.51 2.54 16.23
N MET A 109 -14.01 1.78 15.25
CA MET A 109 -14.60 0.48 14.90
C MET A 109 -14.36 -0.60 15.95
N LEU A 110 -13.23 -0.56 16.66
CA LEU A 110 -13.00 -1.43 17.81
C LEU A 110 -14.05 -1.16 18.91
N THR A 111 -14.28 0.12 19.23
CA THR A 111 -15.29 0.53 20.20
C THR A 111 -16.69 0.14 19.75
N ALA A 112 -17.06 0.42 18.50
CA ALA A 112 -18.37 0.08 17.96
C ALA A 112 -18.61 -1.44 17.96
N SER A 113 -17.62 -2.24 17.53
CA SER A 113 -17.72 -3.70 17.52
C SER A 113 -17.85 -4.26 18.93
N SER A 114 -17.09 -3.72 19.89
CA SER A 114 -17.14 -4.16 21.30
C SER A 114 -18.47 -3.79 21.96
N ALA A 115 -19.01 -2.60 21.67
CA ALA A 115 -20.30 -2.14 22.17
C ALA A 115 -21.49 -2.87 21.52
N GLY A 116 -21.34 -3.36 20.29
CA GLY A 116 -22.38 -4.12 19.59
C GLY A 116 -22.77 -5.43 20.30
N VAL A 117 -21.83 -6.07 21.00
CA VAL A 117 -22.06 -7.33 21.72
C VAL A 117 -23.09 -7.20 22.86
N PRO A 118 -22.89 -6.33 23.88
CA PRO A 118 -23.86 -6.18 24.96
C PRO A 118 -25.20 -5.63 24.45
N VAL A 119 -25.21 -4.73 23.46
CA VAL A 119 -26.44 -4.23 22.84
C VAL A 119 -27.23 -5.37 22.20
N HIS A 120 -26.57 -6.25 21.45
CA HIS A 120 -27.20 -7.41 20.84
C HIS A 120 -27.86 -8.33 21.88
N PHE A 121 -27.14 -8.67 22.96
CA PHE A 121 -27.70 -9.50 24.03
C PHE A 121 -28.81 -8.81 24.82
N ALA A 122 -28.72 -7.50 25.05
CA ALA A 122 -29.79 -6.74 25.69
C ALA A 122 -31.10 -6.79 24.88
N VAL A 123 -31.00 -6.67 23.54
CA VAL A 123 -32.17 -6.81 22.65
C VAL A 123 -32.70 -8.24 22.67
N LEU A 124 -31.85 -9.27 22.63
CA LEU A 124 -32.30 -10.66 22.72
C LEU A 124 -33.00 -10.97 24.05
N GLN A 125 -32.53 -10.39 25.16
CA GLN A 125 -33.16 -10.52 26.48
C GLN A 125 -34.51 -9.79 26.52
N TYR A 126 -34.61 -8.61 25.90
CA TYR A 126 -35.88 -7.88 25.78
C TYR A 126 -36.94 -8.66 24.99
N LEU A 127 -36.54 -9.42 23.98
CA LEU A 127 -37.42 -10.27 23.18
C LEU A 127 -37.78 -11.62 23.86
N ASP A 128 -37.42 -11.80 25.14
CA ASP A 128 -37.70 -12.97 25.98
C ASP A 128 -37.41 -14.34 25.34
N ILE A 129 -36.28 -14.45 24.64
CA ILE A 129 -35.80 -15.73 24.09
C ILE A 129 -35.31 -16.67 25.22
N SER A 130 -35.14 -16.13 26.44
CA SER A 130 -34.72 -16.81 27.67
C SER A 130 -35.48 -18.11 27.96
N GLY A 131 -36.76 -18.18 27.59
CA GLY A 131 -37.61 -19.35 27.83
C GLY A 131 -37.50 -20.47 26.78
N ARG A 132 -36.88 -20.25 25.62
CA ARG A 132 -36.80 -21.24 24.52
C ARG A 132 -35.42 -21.92 24.48
N THR A 133 -35.20 -22.86 25.38
CA THR A 133 -33.97 -23.67 25.41
C THR A 133 -33.99 -24.73 24.31
N GLY A 134 -33.06 -24.64 23.35
CA GLY A 134 -32.64 -25.80 22.53
C GLY A 134 -32.88 -25.76 21.00
N GLY A 135 -33.47 -24.70 20.43
CA GLY A 135 -33.71 -24.61 18.98
C GLY A 135 -32.50 -24.16 18.14
N TRP A 136 -32.50 -24.45 16.84
CA TRP A 136 -31.55 -23.85 15.87
C TRP A 136 -31.46 -22.32 15.98
N THR A 137 -32.58 -21.69 16.34
CA THR A 137 -32.72 -20.24 16.48
C THR A 137 -31.85 -19.65 17.58
N THR A 138 -31.64 -20.33 18.71
CA THR A 138 -30.76 -19.80 19.78
C THR A 138 -29.29 -19.87 19.38
N ARG A 139 -28.88 -20.91 18.63
CA ARG A 139 -27.52 -20.99 18.07
C ARG A 139 -27.30 -19.91 17.01
N ALA A 140 -28.26 -19.69 16.12
CA ALA A 140 -28.19 -18.64 15.12
C ALA A 140 -28.19 -17.23 15.74
N ALA A 141 -28.89 -17.03 16.86
CA ALA A 141 -28.92 -15.76 17.58
C ALA A 141 -27.58 -15.37 18.21
N ALA A 142 -26.67 -16.32 18.49
CA ALA A 142 -25.34 -16.02 19.01
C ALA A 142 -24.34 -15.61 17.92
N LEU A 143 -24.62 -15.91 16.64
CA LEU A 143 -23.70 -15.67 15.52
C LEU A 143 -23.32 -14.19 15.35
N PRO A 144 -24.24 -13.21 15.43
CA PRO A 144 -23.89 -11.79 15.32
C PRO A 144 -22.89 -11.33 16.39
N ALA A 145 -23.10 -11.74 17.65
CA ALA A 145 -22.20 -11.41 18.74
C ALA A 145 -20.79 -11.97 18.50
N LEU A 146 -20.68 -13.21 18.00
CA LEU A 146 -19.40 -13.81 17.64
C LEU A 146 -18.71 -13.05 16.49
N LEU A 147 -19.47 -12.62 15.48
CA LEU A 147 -18.94 -11.81 14.38
C LEU A 147 -18.42 -10.44 14.86
N TYR A 148 -19.13 -9.79 15.79
CA TYR A 148 -18.65 -8.55 16.41
C TYR A 148 -17.36 -8.74 17.21
N VAL A 149 -17.22 -9.85 17.95
CA VAL A 149 -15.97 -10.18 18.66
C VAL A 149 -14.82 -10.42 17.68
N LEU A 150 -15.06 -11.15 16.59
CA LEU A 150 -14.03 -11.37 15.56
C LEU A 150 -13.65 -10.07 14.83
N ALA A 151 -14.62 -9.19 14.57
CA ALA A 151 -14.36 -7.86 14.03
C ALA A 151 -13.49 -7.03 14.99
N ALA A 152 -13.84 -7.00 16.28
CA ALA A 152 -13.04 -6.33 17.31
C ALA A 152 -11.61 -6.87 17.38
N ALA A 153 -11.43 -8.20 17.32
CA ALA A 153 -10.10 -8.82 17.28
C ALA A 153 -9.29 -8.40 16.04
N ALA A 154 -9.92 -8.32 14.86
CA ALA A 154 -9.26 -7.86 13.64
C ALA A 154 -8.80 -6.39 13.77
N PHE A 155 -9.64 -5.50 14.30
CA PHE A 155 -9.27 -4.10 14.54
C PHE A 155 -8.19 -3.95 15.61
N ALA A 156 -8.23 -4.75 16.68
CA ALA A 156 -7.18 -4.76 17.70
C ALA A 156 -5.83 -5.22 17.11
N LEU A 157 -5.84 -6.26 16.26
CA LEU A 157 -4.64 -6.73 15.55
C LEU A 157 -4.10 -5.69 14.55
N ALA A 158 -4.98 -4.89 13.93
CA ALA A 158 -4.58 -3.81 13.05
C ALA A 158 -3.84 -2.70 13.80
N GLN A 159 -4.17 -2.46 15.06
CA GLN A 159 -3.52 -1.44 15.90
C GLN A 159 -2.20 -1.89 16.52
N ARG A 160 -1.87 -3.18 16.51
CA ARG A 160 -0.70 -3.70 17.24
C ARG A 160 0.61 -3.14 16.67
N PRO A 161 1.38 -2.35 17.45
CA PRO A 161 2.66 -1.85 16.99
C PRO A 161 3.63 -3.03 16.79
N ARG A 162 4.35 -3.03 15.67
CA ARG A 162 5.47 -3.97 15.45
C ARG A 162 6.77 -3.24 15.76
N LEU A 163 7.47 -3.75 16.76
CA LEU A 163 8.86 -3.40 17.00
C LEU A 163 9.69 -4.14 15.94
N VAL A 164 10.21 -3.41 14.96
CA VAL A 164 11.16 -3.94 13.98
C VAL A 164 12.50 -3.32 14.33
N GLN A 165 13.50 -4.16 14.59
CA GLN A 165 14.88 -3.69 14.67
C GLN A 165 15.33 -3.32 13.26
N LEU A 166 15.50 -2.03 13.01
CA LEU A 166 16.11 -1.56 11.77
C LEU A 166 17.62 -1.76 11.89
N ALA A 167 18.11 -2.89 11.38
CA ALA A 167 19.54 -3.13 11.25
C ALA A 167 20.18 -2.18 10.22
N ASP A 168 19.42 -1.80 9.18
CA ASP A 168 19.87 -0.89 8.13
C ASP A 168 19.05 0.42 8.16
N THR A 169 19.69 1.54 8.48
CA THR A 169 19.14 2.91 8.49
C THR A 169 18.89 3.48 7.08
N SER A 170 18.67 2.62 6.08
CA SER A 170 18.43 3.07 4.71
C SER A 170 17.00 3.60 4.54
N ALA A 171 16.85 4.74 3.86
CA ALA A 171 15.54 5.32 3.55
C ALA A 171 14.63 4.36 2.75
N ALA A 172 15.23 3.48 1.94
CA ALA A 172 14.51 2.44 1.20
C ALA A 172 13.88 1.39 2.14
N ALA A 173 14.58 0.97 3.20
CA ALA A 173 14.06 0.03 4.19
C ALA A 173 12.87 0.62 4.98
N PHE A 174 12.91 1.92 5.30
CA PHE A 174 11.76 2.60 5.91
C PHE A 174 10.54 2.64 4.98
N ALA A 175 10.76 2.93 3.69
CA ALA A 175 9.67 3.00 2.71
C ALA A 175 8.97 1.64 2.52
N THR A 176 9.72 0.53 2.50
CA THR A 176 9.17 -0.82 2.38
C THR A 176 8.44 -1.25 3.66
N LEU A 177 9.02 -1.00 4.84
CA LEU A 177 8.37 -1.25 6.14
C LEU A 177 7.03 -0.51 6.25
N ARG A 178 7.01 0.73 5.80
CA ARG A 178 5.79 1.54 5.82
C ARG A 178 4.72 1.00 4.89
N ARG A 179 5.07 0.71 3.62
CA ARG A 179 4.11 0.14 2.64
C ARG A 179 3.53 -1.19 3.11
N THR A 180 4.37 -2.07 3.66
CA THR A 180 3.92 -3.37 4.17
C THR A 180 3.00 -3.22 5.38
N THR A 181 3.31 -2.28 6.29
CA THR A 181 2.46 -1.98 7.44
C THR A 181 1.10 -1.43 7.02
N LEU A 182 1.05 -0.45 6.10
CA LEU A 182 -0.20 0.12 5.60
C LEU A 182 -1.08 -0.93 4.91
N ARG A 183 -0.50 -1.77 4.04
CA ARG A 183 -1.23 -2.88 3.38
C ARG A 183 -1.80 -3.88 4.38
N ARG A 184 -1.08 -4.14 5.48
CA ARG A 184 -1.55 -5.04 6.54
C ARG A 184 -2.72 -4.43 7.31
N ILE A 185 -2.61 -3.15 7.70
CA ILE A 185 -3.69 -2.41 8.38
C ILE A 185 -4.93 -2.39 7.50
N ASP A 186 -4.79 -1.99 6.24
CA ASP A 186 -5.87 -1.94 5.26
C ASP A 186 -6.53 -3.31 5.07
N ARG A 187 -5.75 -4.39 4.90
CA ARG A 187 -6.31 -5.75 4.82
C ARG A 187 -7.11 -6.11 6.07
N LEU A 188 -6.54 -5.93 7.27
CA LEU A 188 -7.22 -6.26 8.53
C LEU A 188 -8.45 -5.39 8.78
N ALA A 189 -8.39 -4.10 8.45
CA ALA A 189 -9.51 -3.18 8.57
C ALA A 189 -10.65 -3.58 7.63
N ARG A 190 -10.35 -4.01 6.39
CA ARG A 190 -11.35 -4.56 5.48
C ARG A 190 -12.01 -5.82 6.04
N TRP A 191 -11.22 -6.79 6.52
CA TRP A 191 -11.76 -8.00 7.16
C TRP A 191 -12.61 -7.68 8.41
N GLY A 192 -12.16 -6.77 9.26
CA GLY A 192 -12.92 -6.34 10.44
C GLY A 192 -14.24 -5.68 10.04
N THR A 193 -14.21 -4.83 9.01
CA THR A 193 -15.40 -4.12 8.51
C THR A 193 -16.40 -5.09 7.89
N THR A 194 -15.94 -6.07 7.10
CA THR A 194 -16.84 -7.08 6.52
C THR A 194 -17.48 -7.96 7.58
N LEU A 195 -16.71 -8.41 8.59
CA LEU A 195 -17.25 -9.18 9.72
C LEU A 195 -18.28 -8.37 10.52
N PHE A 196 -18.00 -7.09 10.77
CA PHE A 196 -18.92 -6.19 11.48
C PHE A 196 -20.24 -6.05 10.71
N LEU A 197 -20.19 -5.77 9.41
CA LEU A 197 -21.39 -5.63 8.57
C LEU A 197 -22.18 -6.93 8.48
N LEU A 198 -21.52 -8.08 8.32
CA LEU A 198 -22.17 -9.39 8.36
C LEU A 198 -22.84 -9.65 9.72
N GLY A 199 -22.19 -9.26 10.82
CA GLY A 199 -22.77 -9.28 12.16
C GLY A 199 -24.03 -8.43 12.24
N SER A 200 -24.00 -7.19 11.75
CA SER A 200 -25.16 -6.28 11.76
C SER A 200 -26.33 -6.78 10.91
N VAL A 201 -26.06 -7.26 9.70
CA VAL A 201 -27.09 -7.86 8.84
C VAL A 201 -27.66 -9.12 9.49
N GLY A 202 -26.81 -9.98 10.06
CA GLY A 202 -27.23 -11.17 10.79
C GLY A 202 -28.11 -10.85 12.00
N ALA A 203 -27.73 -9.85 12.80
CA ALA A 203 -28.52 -9.38 13.93
C ALA A 203 -29.88 -8.87 13.47
N PHE A 204 -29.91 -8.03 12.43
CA PHE A 204 -31.14 -7.49 11.85
C PHE A 204 -32.08 -8.61 11.38
N LEU A 205 -31.56 -9.61 10.66
CA LEU A 205 -32.36 -10.75 10.20
C LEU A 205 -32.90 -11.58 11.37
N VAL A 206 -32.09 -11.84 12.39
CA VAL A 206 -32.54 -12.54 13.60
C VAL A 206 -33.67 -11.76 14.27
N PHE A 207 -33.53 -10.44 14.45
CA PHE A 207 -34.57 -9.62 15.05
C PHE A 207 -35.84 -9.56 14.20
N ALA A 208 -35.73 -9.44 12.89
CA ALA A 208 -36.87 -9.44 11.98
C ALA A 208 -37.66 -10.76 12.05
N ILE A 209 -36.96 -11.90 12.09
CA ILE A 209 -37.59 -13.23 12.23
C ILE A 209 -38.29 -13.39 13.58
N LEU A 210 -37.72 -12.81 14.64
CA LEU A 210 -38.29 -12.87 15.98
C LEU A 210 -39.52 -11.98 16.14
N LEU A 211 -39.54 -10.80 15.51
CA LEU A 211 -40.66 -9.87 15.54
C LEU A 211 -41.82 -10.29 14.62
N GLY A 212 -41.53 -11.01 13.53
CA GLY A 212 -42.55 -11.53 12.61
C GLY A 212 -43.27 -12.79 13.10
N ARG A 213 -42.94 -13.28 14.31
CA ARG A 213 -43.54 -14.44 14.96
C ARG A 213 -44.35 -14.03 16.17
#